data_AF-A0A832RHK2-F1
#
_entry.id   AF-A0A832RHK2-F1
#
_cell.length_a   1.000
_cell.length_b   1.000
_cell.length_c   1.000
_cell.angle_alpha   90.00
_cell.angle_beta   90.00
_cell.angle_gamma   90.00
#
_symmetry.space_group_name_H-M   'P 1'
#
loop_
_entity.id
_entity.type
_entity.pdbx_description
1 polymer ?
#
loop_
_entity_poly.entity_id
_entity_poly.type
_entity_poly.pdbx_seq_one_letter_code
_entity_poly.pdbx_strand_id
1 'polypeptide(L)'
;IAHKIKHELDTTVKSFVRRSTDKYGLAMQDYLKSLHKKSQSVSKKYKITSKRKGPLVKLVNYESEVSAMDKVIAAIIYESQRISYDEILAKVKKLSNSVKSKIILDFVKLRTNRRQRPPRAFEMTDYTFDIIGNFGMFRDLHRHRVLTMQRQLLTTDHGYNTPKEIVELGIQSEYDSCMKNTKRVFELMRTKMPEQSQYVVNFAYNYPFFMKMNLREAVHLIELRTIPQGHIDYRQVAQKMFLEIHKKQPTLSKIIKFVDLKSYELERFEAEKRIEEKRKHSK
;
A
#
# COMPACT_ATOMS: atom_id res chain seq x y z
N ILE A 1 30.10 -10.74 9.99
CA ILE A 1 28.94 -11.28 9.21
C ILE A 1 28.89 -10.65 7.81
N ALA A 2 28.85 -9.32 7.67
CA ALA A 2 28.77 -8.65 6.36
C ALA A 2 29.84 -9.09 5.34
N HIS A 3 31.11 -9.24 5.76
CA HIS A 3 32.17 -9.75 4.89
C HIS A 3 31.93 -11.18 4.40
N LYS A 4 31.38 -12.06 5.24
CA LYS A 4 31.05 -13.44 4.85
C LYS A 4 29.90 -13.46 3.83
N ILE A 5 28.83 -12.68 4.07
CA ILE A 5 27.72 -12.56 3.12
C ILE A 5 28.23 -12.00 1.78
N LYS A 6 29.08 -10.97 1.82
CA LYS A 6 29.66 -10.41 0.61
C LYS A 6 30.48 -11.45 -0.15
N HIS A 7 31.30 -12.25 0.55
CA HIS A 7 32.10 -13.31 -0.07
C HIS A 7 31.22 -14.29 -0.85
N GLU A 8 30.13 -14.77 -0.24
CA GLU A 8 29.16 -15.65 -0.92
C GLU A 8 28.44 -14.96 -2.10
N LEU A 9 28.15 -13.67 -2.00
CA LEU A 9 27.54 -12.92 -3.10
C LEU A 9 28.53 -12.63 -4.23
N ASP A 10 29.82 -12.50 -3.92
CA ASP A 10 30.89 -12.30 -4.90
C ASP A 10 31.11 -13.56 -5.77
N THR A 11 30.74 -14.76 -5.31
CA THR A 11 30.80 -15.99 -6.12
C THR A 11 29.61 -16.13 -7.08
N THR A 12 28.45 -15.58 -6.74
CA THR A 12 27.18 -15.80 -7.46
C THR A 12 26.73 -14.59 -8.29
N VAL A 13 26.84 -13.38 -7.76
CA VAL A 13 26.27 -12.14 -8.33
C VAL A 13 27.23 -10.94 -8.22
N LYS A 14 28.53 -11.19 -8.40
CA LYS A 14 29.63 -10.21 -8.25
C LYS A 14 29.36 -8.84 -8.87
N SER A 15 28.80 -8.79 -10.08
CA SER A 15 28.51 -7.55 -10.81
C SER A 15 27.53 -6.63 -10.05
N PHE A 16 26.62 -7.21 -9.26
CA PHE A 16 25.64 -6.46 -8.47
C PHE A 16 26.22 -5.93 -7.14
N VAL A 17 27.21 -6.61 -6.56
CA VAL A 17 27.75 -6.28 -5.22
C VAL A 17 29.13 -5.64 -5.23
N ARG A 18 29.87 -5.68 -6.35
CA ARG A 18 31.23 -5.13 -6.46
C ARG A 18 31.35 -3.67 -6.00
N ARG A 19 30.36 -2.84 -6.34
CA ARG A 19 30.33 -1.40 -6.01
C ARG A 19 30.11 -1.11 -4.54
N SER A 20 29.74 -2.10 -3.72
CA SER A 20 29.54 -1.90 -2.28
C SER A 20 30.82 -1.47 -1.56
N THR A 21 32.00 -1.85 -2.05
CA THR A 21 33.30 -1.60 -1.41
C THR A 21 34.20 -0.61 -2.15
N ASP A 22 33.72 0.02 -3.22
CA ASP A 22 34.47 1.11 -3.85
C ASP A 22 34.32 2.41 -3.04
N LYS A 23 35.01 3.49 -3.47
CA LYS A 23 34.97 4.78 -2.76
C LYS A 23 33.56 5.34 -2.60
N TYR A 24 32.69 5.16 -3.59
CA TYR A 24 31.31 5.64 -3.56
C TYR A 24 30.42 4.72 -2.73
N GLY A 25 30.66 3.40 -2.78
CA GLY A 25 30.00 2.41 -1.95
C GLY A 25 30.26 2.63 -0.46
N LEU A 26 31.51 2.87 -0.07
CA LEU A 26 31.87 3.19 1.32
C LEU A 26 31.23 4.51 1.77
N ALA A 27 31.32 5.57 0.95
CA ALA A 27 30.66 6.84 1.23
C ALA A 27 29.13 6.68 1.39
N MET A 28 28.50 5.88 0.54
CA MET A 28 27.07 5.58 0.63
C MET A 28 26.72 4.80 1.91
N GLN A 29 27.54 3.83 2.32
CA GLN A 29 27.34 3.11 3.58
C GLN A 29 27.40 4.07 4.78
N ASP A 30 28.36 4.98 4.82
CA ASP A 30 28.50 5.94 5.92
C ASP A 30 27.39 6.99 5.93
N TYR A 31 26.93 7.41 4.75
CA TYR A 31 25.74 8.24 4.60
C TYR A 31 24.51 7.55 5.17
N LEU A 32 24.25 6.29 4.80
CA LEU A 32 23.11 5.51 5.31
C LEU A 32 23.18 5.31 6.84
N LYS A 33 24.37 5.04 7.40
CA LYS A 33 24.56 4.97 8.86
C LYS A 33 24.25 6.30 9.53
N SER A 34 24.70 7.41 8.94
CA SER A 34 24.47 8.76 9.46
C SER A 34 22.99 9.14 9.44
N LEU A 35 22.29 8.85 8.34
CA LEU A 35 20.84 9.01 8.23
C LEU A 35 20.12 8.22 9.32
N HIS A 36 20.48 6.95 9.52
CA HIS A 36 19.87 6.11 10.54
C HIS A 36 20.08 6.68 11.95
N LYS A 37 21.31 7.06 12.31
CA LYS A 37 21.63 7.69 13.60
C LYS A 37 20.83 8.98 13.81
N LYS A 38 20.73 9.83 12.78
CA LYS A 38 19.98 11.09 12.87
C LYS A 38 18.48 10.84 13.07
N SER A 39 17.89 9.92 12.30
CA SER A 39 16.48 9.53 12.46
C SER A 39 16.18 8.97 13.85
N GLN A 40 17.05 8.11 14.39
CA GLN A 40 16.92 7.62 15.76
C GLN A 40 17.01 8.75 16.80
N SER A 41 17.96 9.68 16.64
CA SER A 41 18.12 10.84 17.53
C SER A 41 16.86 11.70 17.56
N VAL A 42 16.29 11.99 16.37
CA VAL A 42 15.02 12.72 16.25
C VAL A 42 13.89 11.95 16.93
N SER A 43 13.73 10.66 16.65
CA SER A 43 12.69 9.83 17.26
C SER A 43 12.79 9.81 18.80
N LYS A 44 13.99 9.65 19.36
CA LYS A 44 14.23 9.68 20.81
C LYS A 44 13.91 11.05 21.43
N LYS A 45 14.21 12.15 20.74
CA LYS A 45 13.95 13.51 21.21
C LYS A 45 12.46 13.77 21.41
N TYR A 46 11.62 13.31 20.48
CA TYR A 46 10.18 13.62 20.47
C TYR A 46 9.29 12.55 21.14
N LYS A 47 9.85 11.45 21.66
CA LYS A 47 9.19 10.41 22.48
C LYS A 47 7.76 10.04 22.04
N ILE A 48 7.55 9.85 20.74
CA ILE A 48 6.24 9.48 20.20
C ILE A 48 6.00 8.00 20.50
N THR A 49 5.22 7.67 21.54
CA THR A 49 4.90 6.30 21.91
C THR A 49 3.43 5.98 21.70
N SER A 50 3.16 4.87 21.00
CA SER A 50 1.84 4.25 20.95
C SER A 50 2.02 2.74 20.83
N LYS A 51 1.19 1.97 21.55
CA LYS A 51 1.18 0.50 21.49
C LYS A 51 -0.13 0.06 20.88
N ARG A 52 -0.21 0.12 19.55
CA ARG A 52 -1.32 -0.48 18.82
C ARG A 52 -0.98 -1.93 18.48
N LYS A 53 -1.93 -2.82 18.73
CA LYS A 53 -1.89 -4.22 18.26
C LYS A 53 -2.99 -4.44 17.22
N GLY A 54 -2.75 -5.39 16.33
CA GLY A 54 -3.74 -5.81 15.34
C GLY A 54 -3.86 -4.90 14.13
N PRO A 55 -4.72 -5.29 13.17
CA PRO A 55 -4.81 -4.64 11.88
C PRO A 55 -5.40 -3.23 11.94
N LEU A 56 -5.01 -2.40 10.98
CA LEU A 56 -5.46 -1.02 10.82
C LEU A 56 -5.46 -0.66 9.34
N VAL A 57 -6.50 0.04 8.91
CA VAL A 57 -6.49 0.84 7.68
C VAL A 57 -7.19 2.14 8.05
N LYS A 58 -6.47 3.25 8.04
CA LYS A 58 -7.02 4.56 8.41
C LYS A 58 -6.54 5.63 7.44
N LEU A 59 -7.47 6.42 6.91
CA LEU A 59 -7.13 7.62 6.15
C LEU A 59 -6.74 8.74 7.12
N VAL A 60 -5.45 9.09 7.15
CA VAL A 60 -4.89 10.05 8.14
C VAL A 60 -4.65 11.44 7.57
N ASN A 61 -4.46 11.57 6.25
CA ASN A 61 -4.33 12.87 5.59
C ASN A 61 -5.06 12.85 4.24
N TYR A 62 -5.89 13.86 4.03
CA TYR A 62 -6.71 14.07 2.83
C TYR A 62 -7.20 15.53 2.83
N GLU A 63 -7.54 16.04 1.65
CA GLU A 63 -8.15 17.36 1.51
C GLU A 63 -9.67 17.30 1.67
N SER A 64 -10.30 18.43 2.02
CA SER A 64 -11.76 18.54 1.95
C SER A 64 -12.25 18.24 0.53
N GLU A 65 -13.43 17.62 0.40
CA GLU A 65 -13.98 17.26 -0.90
C GLU A 65 -14.10 18.46 -1.84
N VAL A 66 -14.52 19.62 -1.32
CA VAL A 66 -14.64 20.85 -2.10
C VAL A 66 -13.28 21.30 -2.66
N SER A 67 -12.25 21.37 -1.81
CA SER A 67 -10.89 21.76 -2.26
C SER A 67 -10.32 20.78 -3.28
N ALA A 68 -10.52 19.48 -3.05
CA ALA A 68 -10.07 18.45 -3.96
C ALA A 68 -10.80 18.53 -5.31
N MET A 69 -12.12 18.72 -5.31
CA MET A 69 -12.89 18.92 -6.55
C MET A 69 -12.43 20.18 -7.30
N ASP A 70 -12.15 21.28 -6.58
CA ASP A 70 -11.65 22.51 -7.21
C ASP A 70 -10.35 22.26 -7.97
N LYS A 71 -9.39 21.57 -7.35
CA LYS A 71 -8.11 21.26 -7.98
C LYS A 71 -8.24 20.33 -9.18
N VAL A 72 -9.07 19.29 -9.06
CA VAL A 72 -9.30 18.32 -10.14
C VAL A 72 -10.00 19.00 -11.32
N ILE A 73 -11.07 19.78 -11.08
CA ILE A 73 -11.81 20.48 -12.14
C ILE A 73 -10.92 21.53 -12.80
N ALA A 74 -10.13 22.28 -12.03
CA ALA A 74 -9.19 23.23 -12.59
C ALA A 74 -8.17 22.56 -13.51
N ALA A 75 -7.65 21.38 -13.13
CA ALA A 75 -6.73 20.62 -13.97
C ALA A 75 -7.41 20.02 -15.22
N ILE A 76 -8.67 19.60 -15.13
CA ILE A 76 -9.47 19.18 -16.29
C ILE A 76 -9.58 20.33 -17.31
N ILE A 77 -9.91 21.54 -16.83
CA ILE A 77 -10.09 22.71 -17.70
C ILE A 77 -8.74 23.17 -18.28
N TYR A 78 -7.66 23.08 -17.50
CA TYR A 78 -6.33 23.54 -17.89
C TYR A 78 -5.83 22.91 -19.19
N GLU A 79 -6.10 21.62 -19.42
CA GLU A 79 -5.72 20.93 -20.66
C GLU A 79 -6.38 21.54 -21.92
N SER A 80 -7.49 22.25 -21.77
CA SER A 80 -8.31 22.79 -22.87
C SER A 80 -8.29 24.32 -22.98
N GLN A 81 -7.50 25.02 -22.17
CA GLN A 81 -7.51 26.48 -22.07
C GLN A 81 -6.09 27.06 -22.18
N ARG A 82 -5.98 28.33 -22.59
CA ARG A 82 -4.71 29.07 -22.70
C ARG A 82 -4.48 30.07 -21.57
N ILE A 83 -5.11 29.84 -20.40
CA ILE A 83 -4.98 30.69 -19.22
C ILE A 83 -4.29 29.93 -18.08
N SER A 84 -3.75 30.64 -17.10
CA SER A 84 -2.97 30.02 -16.03
C SER A 84 -3.83 29.14 -15.10
N TYR A 85 -3.20 28.16 -14.45
CA TYR A 85 -3.89 27.27 -13.52
C TYR A 85 -4.53 28.04 -12.35
N ASP A 86 -3.85 29.08 -11.83
CA ASP A 86 -4.35 29.87 -10.72
C ASP A 86 -5.62 30.65 -11.08
N GLU A 87 -5.68 31.25 -12.27
CA GLU A 87 -6.87 31.93 -12.78
C GLU A 87 -8.06 30.99 -12.97
N ILE A 88 -7.81 29.77 -13.48
CA ILE A 88 -8.84 28.74 -13.60
C ILE A 88 -9.34 28.33 -12.21
N LEU A 89 -8.42 28.05 -11.28
CA LEU A 89 -8.76 27.64 -9.92
C LEU A 89 -9.60 28.71 -9.21
N ALA A 90 -9.25 29.98 -9.36
CA ALA A 90 -10.02 31.09 -8.81
C ALA A 90 -11.46 31.16 -9.36
N LYS A 91 -11.66 30.85 -10.65
CA LYS A 91 -12.99 30.77 -11.27
C LYS A 91 -13.75 29.51 -10.82
N VAL A 92 -13.10 28.36 -10.76
CA VAL A 92 -13.70 27.08 -10.33
C VAL A 92 -14.18 27.14 -8.88
N LYS A 93 -13.41 27.78 -7.99
CA LYS A 93 -13.80 27.98 -6.59
C LYS A 93 -15.16 28.67 -6.44
N LYS A 94 -15.52 29.58 -7.36
CA LYS A 94 -16.81 30.30 -7.39
C LYS A 94 -17.99 29.46 -7.88
N LEU A 95 -17.76 28.29 -8.47
CA LEU A 95 -18.84 27.39 -8.91
C LEU A 95 -19.56 26.78 -7.70
N SER A 96 -20.85 26.48 -7.86
CA SER A 96 -21.61 25.75 -6.83
C SER A 96 -21.16 24.28 -6.74
N ASN A 97 -21.33 23.68 -5.57
CA ASN A 97 -20.97 22.27 -5.35
C ASN A 97 -21.74 21.33 -6.29
N SER A 98 -23.00 21.64 -6.62
CA SER A 98 -23.80 20.84 -7.57
C SER A 98 -23.17 20.81 -8.97
N VAL A 99 -22.70 21.96 -9.46
CA VAL A 99 -22.00 22.05 -10.76
C VAL A 99 -20.69 21.28 -10.71
N LYS A 100 -19.91 21.44 -9.65
CA LYS A 100 -18.65 20.70 -9.46
C LYS A 100 -18.88 19.19 -9.47
N SER A 101 -19.88 18.71 -8.73
CA SER A 101 -20.24 17.29 -8.71
C SER A 101 -20.69 16.78 -10.07
N LYS A 102 -21.49 17.55 -10.82
CA LYS A 102 -21.91 17.18 -12.17
C LYS A 102 -20.72 16.97 -13.11
N ILE A 103 -19.77 17.91 -13.12
CA ILE A 103 -18.54 17.81 -13.92
C ILE A 103 -17.79 16.51 -13.60
N ILE A 104 -17.53 16.23 -12.32
CA ILE A 104 -16.83 15.00 -11.92
C ILE A 104 -17.61 13.75 -12.37
N LEU A 105 -18.92 13.72 -12.17
CA LEU A 105 -19.77 12.58 -12.56
C LEU A 105 -19.80 12.32 -14.06
N ASP A 106 -19.69 13.36 -14.89
CA ASP A 106 -19.64 13.18 -16.34
C ASP A 106 -18.35 12.45 -16.76
N PHE A 107 -17.20 12.75 -16.13
CA PHE A 107 -15.97 11.96 -16.32
C PHE A 107 -16.06 10.53 -15.79
N VAL A 108 -16.79 10.30 -14.69
CA VAL A 108 -17.04 8.94 -14.17
C VAL A 108 -17.80 8.08 -15.19
N LYS A 109 -18.79 8.66 -15.88
CA LYS A 109 -19.61 7.94 -16.87
C LYS A 109 -18.79 7.47 -18.08
N LEU A 110 -17.78 8.24 -18.50
CA LEU A 110 -16.91 7.90 -19.63
C LEU A 110 -16.12 6.60 -19.43
N ARG A 111 -15.87 6.19 -18.18
CA ARG A 111 -15.18 4.93 -17.88
C ARG A 111 -16.12 3.75 -18.10
N THR A 112 -15.94 3.01 -19.19
CA THR A 112 -16.70 1.81 -19.53
C THR A 112 -16.00 0.52 -19.08
N ASN A 113 -14.67 0.53 -18.91
CA ASN A 113 -13.93 -0.61 -18.40
C ASN A 113 -12.75 -0.23 -17.48
N ARG A 114 -12.31 -1.18 -16.65
CA ARG A 114 -11.24 -1.00 -15.65
C ARG A 114 -9.88 -0.57 -16.22
N ARG A 115 -9.59 -0.91 -17.49
CA ARG A 115 -8.30 -0.56 -18.12
C ARG A 115 -8.25 0.93 -18.50
N GLN A 116 -9.40 1.57 -18.69
CA GLN A 116 -9.47 3.02 -18.89
C GLN A 116 -9.16 3.72 -17.57
N ARG A 117 -7.99 4.36 -17.52
CA ARG A 117 -7.55 5.14 -16.37
C ARG A 117 -8.23 6.50 -16.35
N PRO A 118 -8.51 7.06 -15.16
CA PRO A 118 -8.91 8.46 -15.06
C PRO A 118 -7.86 9.39 -15.71
N PRO A 119 -8.28 10.57 -16.21
CA PRO A 119 -7.36 11.61 -16.65
C PRO A 119 -6.35 12.01 -15.56
N ARG A 120 -5.21 12.60 -15.97
CA ARG A 120 -4.16 13.06 -15.04
C ARG A 120 -4.65 14.12 -14.07
N ALA A 121 -5.71 14.86 -14.39
CA ALA A 121 -6.34 15.80 -13.46
C ALA A 121 -6.72 15.17 -12.10
N PHE A 122 -7.03 13.87 -12.05
CA PHE A 122 -7.30 13.14 -10.80
C PHE A 122 -6.03 12.86 -9.97
N GLU A 123 -4.84 13.23 -10.43
CA GLU A 123 -3.61 13.22 -9.64
C GLU A 123 -3.51 14.41 -8.67
N MET A 124 -4.38 15.42 -8.82
CA MET A 124 -4.34 16.67 -8.05
C MET A 124 -4.86 16.57 -6.60
N THR A 125 -5.24 15.37 -6.16
CA THR A 125 -5.66 15.10 -4.78
C THR A 125 -4.94 13.86 -4.25
N ASP A 126 -4.42 13.97 -3.04
CA ASP A 126 -3.62 12.94 -2.37
C ASP A 126 -4.33 12.36 -1.14
N TYR A 127 -3.99 11.11 -0.83
CA TYR A 127 -4.41 10.40 0.37
C TYR A 127 -3.20 9.80 1.06
N THR A 128 -3.13 9.93 2.39
CA THR A 128 -2.16 9.18 3.21
C THR A 128 -2.92 8.21 4.11
N PHE A 129 -2.61 6.93 3.97
CA PHE A 129 -3.14 5.85 4.78
C PHE A 129 -2.10 5.34 5.76
N ASP A 130 -2.53 5.16 7.01
CA ASP A 130 -1.81 4.36 8.00
C ASP A 130 -2.35 2.93 7.97
N ILE A 131 -1.46 1.95 7.81
CA ILE A 131 -1.82 0.56 7.59
C ILE A 131 -1.03 -0.34 8.53
N ILE A 132 -1.75 -1.21 9.22
CA ILE A 132 -1.18 -2.36 9.91
C ILE A 132 -1.87 -3.59 9.34
N GLY A 133 -1.10 -4.49 8.76
CA GLY A 133 -1.61 -5.79 8.37
C GLY A 133 -0.48 -6.75 8.05
N ASN A 134 -0.80 -8.01 7.76
CA ASN A 134 0.24 -9.03 7.74
C ASN A 134 1.34 -8.76 6.68
N PHE A 135 2.53 -9.22 6.99
CA PHE A 135 3.71 -9.02 6.16
C PHE A 135 3.59 -9.68 4.78
N GLY A 136 2.84 -10.78 4.66
CA GLY A 136 2.51 -11.39 3.36
C GLY A 136 1.85 -10.40 2.40
N MET A 137 0.74 -9.81 2.83
CA MET A 137 0.02 -8.77 2.07
C MET A 137 0.88 -7.54 1.79
N PHE A 138 1.72 -7.11 2.74
CA PHE A 138 2.60 -5.95 2.51
C PHE A 138 3.46 -6.17 1.26
N ARG A 139 4.00 -7.38 1.06
CA ARG A 139 4.82 -7.70 -0.12
C ARG A 139 4.04 -7.57 -1.43
N ASP A 140 2.74 -7.82 -1.40
CA ASP A 140 1.86 -7.60 -2.54
C ASP A 140 1.63 -6.12 -2.81
N LEU A 141 1.34 -5.34 -1.77
CA LEU A 141 1.11 -3.89 -1.88
C LEU A 141 2.38 -3.12 -2.24
N HIS A 142 3.55 -3.58 -1.79
CA HIS A 142 4.87 -2.99 -2.08
C HIS A 142 5.23 -3.04 -3.58
N ARG A 143 4.47 -3.77 -4.40
CA ARG A 143 4.66 -3.79 -5.87
C ARG A 143 4.10 -2.56 -6.58
N HIS A 144 3.33 -1.71 -5.89
CA HIS A 144 2.85 -0.44 -6.43
C HIS A 144 3.92 0.63 -6.29
N ARG A 145 4.48 1.08 -7.41
CA ARG A 145 5.69 1.92 -7.45
C ARG A 145 5.41 3.43 -7.51
N VAL A 146 4.27 3.82 -8.07
CA VAL A 146 3.88 5.24 -8.21
C VAL A 146 3.14 5.68 -6.96
N LEU A 147 3.83 5.66 -5.84
CA LEU A 147 3.35 6.12 -4.54
C LEU A 147 4.52 6.29 -3.58
N THR A 148 4.28 6.98 -2.47
CA THR A 148 5.22 6.99 -1.35
C THR A 148 4.82 5.91 -0.36
N MET A 149 5.75 5.02 -0.04
CA MET A 149 5.58 4.04 1.02
C MET A 149 6.75 4.12 1.99
N GLN A 150 6.43 4.18 3.27
CA GLN A 150 7.43 4.08 4.34
C GLN A 150 6.95 3.03 5.33
N ARG A 151 7.91 2.30 5.90
CA ARG A 151 7.65 1.14 6.74
C ARG A 151 8.57 1.18 7.94
N GLN A 152 8.12 0.59 9.04
CA GLN A 152 8.97 0.41 10.21
C GLN A 152 9.87 -0.82 10.01
N LEU A 153 10.71 -1.16 10.99
CA LEU A 153 11.32 -2.49 11.01
C LEU A 153 10.21 -3.53 11.20
N LEU A 154 10.35 -4.68 10.54
CA LEU A 154 9.45 -5.81 10.74
C LEU A 154 9.70 -6.40 12.14
N THR A 155 8.69 -6.38 13.00
CA THR A 155 8.79 -6.91 14.37
C THR A 155 7.63 -7.83 14.70
N THR A 156 7.73 -8.51 15.86
CA THR A 156 6.65 -9.34 16.39
C THR A 156 5.71 -8.59 17.34
N ASP A 157 5.88 -7.26 17.47
CA ASP A 157 5.22 -6.42 18.47
C ASP A 157 3.72 -6.22 18.21
N HIS A 158 3.31 -6.27 16.94
CA HIS A 158 1.95 -5.96 16.49
C HIS A 158 1.03 -7.19 16.42
N GLY A 159 1.51 -8.35 16.90
CA GLY A 159 0.81 -9.64 16.81
C GLY A 159 0.81 -10.20 15.39
N TYR A 160 0.11 -11.32 15.21
CA TYR A 160 -0.03 -12.00 13.92
C TYR A 160 -1.50 -12.28 13.62
N ASN A 161 -1.81 -12.54 12.36
CA ASN A 161 -3.12 -13.00 11.93
C ASN A 161 -3.16 -14.55 11.91
N THR A 162 -4.28 -15.13 12.33
CA THR A 162 -4.57 -16.56 12.16
C THR A 162 -5.64 -16.70 11.08
N PRO A 163 -5.31 -17.30 9.92
CA PRO A 163 -6.28 -17.56 8.87
C PRO A 163 -7.44 -18.45 9.36
N LYS A 164 -8.62 -18.31 8.76
CA LYS A 164 -9.80 -19.10 9.17
C LYS A 164 -9.59 -20.59 8.90
N GLU A 165 -8.91 -20.89 7.81
CA GLU A 165 -8.56 -22.23 7.36
C GLU A 165 -7.71 -22.95 8.41
N ILE A 166 -6.84 -22.24 9.12
CA ILE A 166 -6.04 -22.80 10.24
C ILE A 166 -6.93 -23.21 11.41
N VAL A 167 -7.99 -22.44 11.70
CA VAL A 167 -8.96 -22.74 12.75
C VAL A 167 -9.84 -23.92 12.33
N GLU A 168 -10.35 -23.90 11.09
CA GLU A 168 -11.20 -24.96 10.53
C GLU A 168 -10.50 -26.31 10.44
N LEU A 169 -9.19 -26.32 10.16
CA LEU A 169 -8.35 -27.52 10.16
C LEU A 169 -8.01 -28.04 11.57
N GLY A 170 -8.34 -27.29 12.63
CA GLY A 170 -8.07 -27.69 14.02
C GLY A 170 -6.60 -27.60 14.45
N ILE A 171 -5.72 -27.01 13.63
CA ILE A 171 -4.26 -26.92 13.87
C ILE A 171 -3.82 -25.56 14.46
N GLN A 172 -4.76 -24.84 15.08
CA GLN A 172 -4.49 -23.51 15.64
C GLN A 172 -3.41 -23.55 16.73
N SER A 173 -3.35 -24.63 17.51
CA SER A 173 -2.40 -24.76 18.62
C SER A 173 -0.95 -24.82 18.13
N GLU A 174 -0.72 -25.56 17.06
CA GLU A 174 0.56 -25.76 16.38
C GLU A 174 0.99 -24.47 15.68
N TYR A 175 0.04 -23.80 15.03
CA TYR A 175 0.23 -22.50 14.41
C TYR A 175 0.67 -21.45 15.45
N ASP A 176 -0.06 -21.35 16.56
CA ASP A 176 0.26 -20.42 17.65
C ASP A 176 1.61 -20.75 18.30
N SER A 177 1.96 -22.03 18.43
CA SER A 177 3.27 -22.47 18.92
C SER A 177 4.40 -22.00 18.00
N CYS A 178 4.24 -22.16 16.68
CA CYS A 178 5.19 -21.67 15.68
C CYS A 178 5.41 -20.16 15.78
N MET A 179 4.32 -19.38 15.90
CA MET A 179 4.40 -17.93 16.06
C MET A 179 5.07 -17.56 17.39
N LYS A 180 4.71 -18.20 18.51
CA LYS A 180 5.36 -17.96 19.80
C LYS A 180 6.88 -18.23 19.76
N ASN A 181 7.31 -19.30 19.09
CA ASN A 181 8.72 -19.59 18.91
C ASN A 181 9.43 -18.52 18.07
N THR A 182 8.80 -18.06 17.00
CA THR A 182 9.28 -16.94 16.18
C THR A 182 9.51 -15.68 17.01
N LYS A 183 8.52 -15.30 17.81
CA LYS A 183 8.64 -14.16 18.74
C LYS A 183 9.81 -14.35 19.71
N ARG A 184 9.95 -15.52 20.31
CA ARG A 184 11.05 -15.80 21.25
C ARG A 184 12.42 -15.60 20.61
N VAL A 185 12.64 -16.18 19.42
CA VAL A 185 13.91 -16.04 18.70
C VAL A 185 14.15 -14.59 18.27
N PHE A 186 13.11 -13.92 17.78
CA PHE A 186 13.18 -12.50 17.41
C PHE A 186 13.62 -11.62 18.58
N GLU A 187 13.03 -11.79 19.77
CA GLU A 187 13.37 -11.02 20.97
C GLU A 187 14.82 -11.24 21.42
N LEU A 188 15.32 -12.49 21.33
CA LEU A 188 16.72 -12.78 21.63
C LEU A 188 17.68 -12.07 20.67
N MET A 189 17.35 -12.03 19.38
CA MET A 189 18.19 -11.41 18.35
C MET A 189 18.12 -9.88 18.35
N ARG A 190 16.93 -9.28 18.51
CA ARG A 190 16.70 -7.84 18.28
C ARG A 190 17.52 -6.93 19.20
N THR A 191 17.96 -7.42 20.35
CA THR A 191 18.76 -6.67 21.33
C THR A 191 20.15 -6.30 20.79
N LYS A 192 20.74 -7.19 19.98
CA LYS A 192 22.08 -7.01 19.40
C LYS A 192 22.06 -6.78 17.89
N MET A 193 21.05 -7.31 17.20
CA MET A 193 20.98 -7.38 15.73
C MET A 193 19.55 -7.06 15.24
N PRO A 194 19.04 -5.83 15.46
CA PRO A 194 17.64 -5.49 15.16
C PRO A 194 17.31 -5.54 13.67
N GLU A 195 18.24 -5.25 12.77
CA GLU A 195 17.99 -5.33 11.32
C GLU A 195 17.95 -6.79 10.85
N GLN A 196 18.82 -7.64 11.38
CA GLN A 196 18.91 -9.06 11.00
C GLN A 196 17.80 -9.89 11.65
N SER A 197 17.29 -9.51 12.82
CA SER A 197 16.21 -10.23 13.47
C SER A 197 14.93 -10.27 12.63
N GLN A 198 14.75 -9.34 11.68
CA GLN A 198 13.63 -9.38 10.72
C GLN A 198 13.56 -10.68 9.90
N TYR A 199 14.70 -11.36 9.70
CA TYR A 199 14.76 -12.59 8.89
C TYR A 199 14.06 -13.79 9.52
N VAL A 200 13.85 -13.78 10.84
CA VAL A 200 13.12 -14.87 11.52
C VAL A 200 11.62 -14.61 11.60
N VAL A 201 11.12 -13.44 11.20
CA VAL A 201 9.72 -13.05 11.37
C VAL A 201 8.83 -13.65 10.26
N ASN A 202 7.85 -14.47 10.66
CA ASN A 202 6.89 -15.09 9.75
C ASN A 202 5.96 -14.08 9.08
N PHE A 203 5.44 -14.43 7.89
CA PHE A 203 4.59 -13.55 7.08
C PHE A 203 3.24 -13.20 7.73
N ALA A 204 2.79 -14.01 8.69
CA ALA A 204 1.57 -13.78 9.44
C ALA A 204 1.64 -12.57 10.38
N TYR A 205 2.85 -12.13 10.76
CA TYR A 205 3.02 -10.99 11.64
C TYR A 205 2.56 -9.69 10.99
N ASN A 206 1.88 -8.88 11.78
CA ASN A 206 1.39 -7.57 11.38
C ASN A 206 2.56 -6.60 11.21
N TYR A 207 2.58 -5.94 10.06
CA TYR A 207 3.62 -5.01 9.67
C TYR A 207 3.04 -3.59 9.53
N PRO A 208 3.49 -2.61 10.34
CA PRO A 208 3.08 -1.21 10.20
C PRO A 208 3.83 -0.49 9.07
N PHE A 209 3.07 0.17 8.20
CA PHE A 209 3.56 1.02 7.13
C PHE A 209 2.52 2.07 6.76
N PHE A 210 2.95 3.17 6.14
CA PHE A 210 2.04 4.13 5.54
C PHE A 210 2.16 4.13 4.01
N MET A 211 1.08 4.50 3.35
CA MET A 211 1.05 4.73 1.91
C MET A 211 0.47 6.10 1.61
N LYS A 212 1.23 6.96 0.92
CA LYS A 212 0.72 8.20 0.33
C LYS A 212 0.61 8.04 -1.19
N MET A 213 -0.58 8.28 -1.74
CA MET A 213 -0.86 8.16 -3.17
C MET A 213 -1.90 9.19 -3.61
N ASN A 214 -1.86 9.59 -4.88
CA ASN A 214 -2.93 10.40 -5.46
C ASN A 214 -4.17 9.56 -5.80
N LEU A 215 -5.29 10.20 -6.13
CA LEU A 215 -6.54 9.50 -6.43
C LEU A 215 -6.46 8.63 -7.70
N ARG A 216 -5.71 9.04 -8.73
CA ARG A 216 -5.53 8.21 -9.92
C ARG A 216 -4.77 6.91 -9.60
N GLU A 217 -3.79 6.96 -8.71
CA GLU A 217 -3.07 5.80 -8.21
C GLU A 217 -3.91 4.96 -7.24
N ALA A 218 -4.73 5.60 -6.40
CA ALA A 218 -5.71 4.90 -5.58
C ALA A 218 -6.70 4.10 -6.43
N VAL A 219 -7.18 4.66 -7.55
CA VAL A 219 -8.01 3.94 -8.54
C VAL A 219 -7.27 2.73 -9.07
N HIS A 220 -6.01 2.88 -9.46
CA HIS A 220 -5.23 1.75 -9.95
C HIS A 220 -5.07 0.64 -8.90
N LEU A 221 -4.63 1.01 -7.69
CA LEU A 221 -4.39 0.08 -6.60
C LEU A 221 -5.67 -0.65 -6.21
N ILE A 222 -6.74 0.09 -5.93
CA ILE A 222 -7.97 -0.48 -5.40
C ILE A 222 -8.59 -1.40 -6.44
N GLU A 223 -8.83 -0.94 -7.67
CA GLU A 223 -9.48 -1.75 -8.70
C GLU A 223 -8.66 -2.98 -9.11
N LEU A 224 -7.33 -2.94 -8.95
CA LEU A 224 -6.48 -4.11 -9.18
C LEU A 224 -6.50 -5.08 -8.01
N ARG A 225 -6.52 -4.56 -6.77
CA ARG A 225 -6.35 -5.35 -5.56
C ARG A 225 -7.64 -5.85 -4.97
N THR A 226 -8.80 -5.42 -5.46
CA THR A 226 -10.09 -5.97 -5.03
C THR A 226 -10.63 -7.08 -5.92
N ILE A 227 -9.99 -7.40 -7.05
CA ILE A 227 -10.45 -8.45 -7.97
C ILE A 227 -10.64 -9.80 -7.25
N PRO A 228 -11.58 -10.66 -7.69
CA PRO A 228 -11.86 -11.94 -7.03
C PRO A 228 -10.65 -12.89 -6.93
N GLN A 229 -9.70 -12.78 -7.86
CA GLN A 229 -8.46 -13.59 -7.87
C GLN A 229 -7.40 -13.07 -6.90
N GLY A 230 -7.69 -11.97 -6.19
CA GLY A 230 -6.76 -11.38 -5.24
C GLY A 230 -6.77 -12.08 -3.89
N HIS A 231 -5.64 -12.01 -3.19
CA HIS A 231 -5.52 -12.56 -1.84
C HIS A 231 -6.45 -11.83 -0.85
N ILE A 232 -7.16 -12.57 -0.01
CA ILE A 232 -8.18 -12.03 0.89
C ILE A 232 -7.67 -10.87 1.74
N ASP A 233 -6.44 -10.97 2.25
CA ASP A 233 -5.85 -9.95 3.13
C ASP A 233 -5.72 -8.58 2.45
N TYR A 234 -5.10 -8.51 1.27
CA TYR A 234 -4.94 -7.23 0.59
C TYR A 234 -6.23 -6.75 -0.06
N ARG A 235 -7.16 -7.67 -0.38
CA ARG A 235 -8.50 -7.30 -0.83
C ARG A 235 -9.23 -6.53 0.26
N GLN A 236 -9.25 -7.05 1.48
CA GLN A 236 -9.88 -6.38 2.62
C GLN A 236 -9.24 -5.02 2.89
N VAL A 237 -7.91 -4.89 2.80
CA VAL A 237 -7.24 -3.60 2.97
C VAL A 237 -7.63 -2.62 1.85
N ALA A 238 -7.61 -3.04 0.59
CA ALA A 238 -7.99 -2.18 -0.53
C ALA A 238 -9.47 -1.76 -0.49
N GLN A 239 -10.36 -2.65 -0.07
CA GLN A 239 -11.78 -2.35 0.16
C GLN A 239 -11.93 -1.31 1.28
N LYS A 240 -11.25 -1.48 2.42
CA LYS A 240 -11.25 -0.49 3.52
C LYS A 240 -10.69 0.86 3.08
N MET A 241 -9.64 0.89 2.25
CA MET A 241 -9.11 2.12 1.68
C MET A 241 -10.17 2.85 0.84
N PHE A 242 -10.90 2.12 -0.02
CA PHE A 242 -12.01 2.70 -0.79
C PHE A 242 -13.09 3.28 0.12
N LEU A 243 -13.52 2.53 1.14
CA LEU A 243 -14.58 2.97 2.07
C LEU A 243 -14.18 4.25 2.81
N GLU A 244 -12.93 4.36 3.23
CA GLU A 244 -12.40 5.57 3.87
C GLU A 244 -12.39 6.77 2.90
N ILE A 245 -11.99 6.58 1.63
CA ILE A 245 -12.06 7.64 0.61
C ILE A 245 -13.52 8.04 0.37
N HIS A 246 -14.41 7.05 0.19
CA HIS A 246 -15.82 7.28 -0.08
C HIS A 246 -16.49 8.06 1.04
N LYS A 247 -16.16 7.75 2.30
CA LYS A 247 -16.65 8.47 3.47
C LYS A 247 -16.21 9.94 3.49
N LYS A 248 -15.02 10.26 2.98
CA LYS A 248 -14.44 11.61 3.05
C LYS A 248 -14.66 12.46 1.80
N GLN A 249 -14.77 11.83 0.64
CA GLN A 249 -14.92 12.47 -0.66
C GLN A 249 -15.90 11.67 -1.55
N PRO A 250 -17.19 11.60 -1.18
CA PRO A 250 -18.20 10.72 -1.81
C PRO A 250 -18.41 10.93 -3.31
N THR A 251 -18.17 12.14 -3.83
CA THR A 251 -18.28 12.47 -5.26
C THR A 251 -17.03 12.01 -6.00
N LEU A 252 -15.84 12.38 -5.51
CA LEU A 252 -14.57 12.00 -6.16
C LEU A 252 -14.36 10.50 -6.14
N SER A 253 -14.71 9.82 -5.04
CA SER A 253 -14.54 8.37 -4.90
C SER A 253 -15.25 7.57 -6.00
N LYS A 254 -16.31 8.13 -6.61
CA LYS A 254 -17.06 7.48 -7.70
C LYS A 254 -16.22 7.23 -8.94
N ILE A 255 -15.08 7.93 -9.09
CA ILE A 255 -14.12 7.63 -10.14
C ILE A 255 -13.48 6.26 -9.96
N ILE A 256 -13.45 5.68 -8.75
CA ILE A 256 -13.06 4.30 -8.46
C ILE A 256 -14.24 3.36 -8.77
N LYS A 257 -14.65 3.33 -10.03
CA LYS A 257 -15.88 2.70 -10.50
C LYS A 257 -15.87 1.17 -10.41
N PHE A 258 -14.69 0.54 -10.54
CA PHE A 258 -14.56 -0.92 -10.62
C PHE A 258 -13.99 -1.55 -9.35
N VAL A 259 -14.21 -0.91 -8.20
CA VAL A 259 -13.95 -1.53 -6.91
C VAL A 259 -14.90 -2.71 -6.72
N ASP A 260 -14.37 -3.81 -6.22
CA ASP A 260 -15.15 -5.00 -5.89
C ASP A 260 -15.23 -5.16 -4.36
N LEU A 261 -16.42 -4.91 -3.83
CA LEU A 261 -16.71 -4.97 -2.39
C LEU A 261 -17.24 -6.34 -1.95
N LYS A 262 -17.35 -7.32 -2.86
CA LYS A 262 -17.85 -8.66 -2.53
C LYS A 262 -16.78 -9.48 -1.80
N SER A 263 -17.22 -10.40 -0.96
CA SER A 263 -16.40 -11.44 -0.33
C SER A 263 -16.45 -12.74 -1.15
N TYR A 264 -15.35 -13.47 -1.18
CA TYR A 264 -15.23 -14.75 -1.87
C TYR A 264 -14.44 -15.71 -0.97
N GLU A 265 -14.89 -16.95 -0.85
CA GLU A 265 -14.28 -17.95 0.04
C GLU A 265 -13.04 -18.59 -0.58
N LEU A 266 -13.05 -18.88 -1.88
CA LEU A 266 -11.93 -19.49 -2.59
C LEU A 266 -11.39 -18.55 -3.66
N GLU A 267 -10.12 -18.17 -3.50
CA GLU A 267 -9.38 -17.40 -4.47
C GLU A 267 -9.23 -18.21 -5.78
N ARG A 268 -9.42 -17.56 -6.92
CA ARG A 268 -9.27 -18.15 -8.28
C ARG A 268 -10.23 -19.27 -8.68
N PHE A 269 -11.03 -19.84 -7.78
CA PHE A 269 -11.93 -20.97 -8.09
C PHE A 269 -12.84 -20.71 -9.30
N GLU A 270 -13.54 -19.56 -9.34
CA GLU A 270 -14.39 -19.21 -10.48
C GLU A 270 -13.61 -19.00 -11.79
N ALA A 271 -12.38 -18.49 -11.70
CA ALA A 271 -11.53 -18.28 -12.87
C ALA A 271 -11.04 -19.62 -13.44
N GLU A 272 -10.66 -20.55 -12.56
CA GLU A 272 -10.28 -21.91 -12.93
C GLU A 272 -11.46 -22.66 -13.55
N LYS A 273 -12.66 -22.57 -12.95
CA LYS A 273 -13.89 -23.13 -13.52
C LYS A 273 -14.16 -22.61 -14.93
N ARG A 274 -14.06 -21.29 -15.17
CA ARG A 274 -14.25 -20.70 -16.51
C ARG A 274 -13.17 -21.12 -17.51
N ILE A 275 -11.91 -21.28 -17.06
CA ILE A 275 -10.83 -21.81 -17.91
C ILE A 275 -11.14 -23.26 -18.31
N GLU A 276 -11.64 -24.06 -17.37
CA GLU A 276 -12.01 -25.45 -17.62
C GLU A 276 -13.24 -25.56 -18.53
N GLU A 277 -14.26 -24.74 -18.33
CA GLU A 277 -15.44 -24.64 -19.21
C GLU A 277 -15.06 -24.25 -20.64
N LYS A 278 -14.16 -23.28 -20.81
CA LYS A 278 -13.62 -22.92 -22.13
C LYS A 278 -12.85 -24.08 -22.78
N ARG A 279 -12.05 -24.82 -22.00
CA ARG A 279 -11.36 -26.02 -22.50
C ARG A 279 -12.34 -27.12 -22.93
N LYS A 280 -13.48 -27.27 -22.25
CA LYS A 280 -14.53 -28.22 -22.61
C LYS A 280 -15.31 -27.83 -23.87
N HIS A 281 -15.48 -26.54 -24.15
CA HIS A 281 -16.16 -26.04 -25.36
C HIS A 281 -15.23 -25.86 -26.57
N SER A 282 -13.91 -26.01 -26.40
CA SER A 282 -12.91 -25.98 -27.48
C SER A 282 -12.40 -27.38 -27.86
N LYS A 283 -13.05 -28.43 -27.35
CA LYS A 283 -12.95 -29.81 -27.84
C LYS A 283 -14.26 -30.15 -28.56
#